data_AF-A0A3A1WKY7-F1
#
_entry.id   AF-A0A3A1WKY7-F1
#
_cell.length_a   1.000
_cell.length_b   1.000
_cell.length_c   1.000
_cell.angle_alpha   90.00
_cell.angle_beta   90.00
_cell.angle_gamma   90.00
#
_symmetry.space_group_name_H-M   'P 1'
#
loop_
_entity.id
_entity.type
_entity.pdbx_description
1 polymer ?
#
loop_
_entity_poly.entity_id
_entity_poly.type
_entity_poly.pdbx_seq_one_letter_code
_entity_poly.pdbx_strand_id
1 'polypeptide(L)' 'MLNSIAQRIQSFRSHRRTIIELNSMDDRMLSDIGVLRGDIDRMVRVGR' A
#
# COMPACT_ATOMS: atom_id res chain seq x y z
N MET A 1 -5.55 24.67 5.19
CA MET A 1 -5.26 23.86 6.40
C MET A 1 -6.16 22.62 6.53
N LEU A 2 -7.49 22.73 6.44
CA LEU A 2 -8.39 21.55 6.52
C LEU A 2 -8.21 20.56 5.36
N ASN A 3 -8.00 21.07 4.13
CA ASN A 3 -7.78 20.24 2.94
C ASN A 3 -6.53 19.34 3.04
N SER A 4 -5.44 19.82 3.63
CA SER A 4 -4.20 19.04 3.77
C SER A 4 -4.34 17.89 4.77
N ILE A 5 -5.16 18.05 5.81
CA ILE A 5 -5.49 16.96 6.75
C ILE A 5 -6.41 15.95 6.08
N ALA A 6 -7.44 16.41 5.37
CA ALA A 6 -8.34 15.54 4.61
C ALA A 6 -7.60 14.73 3.53
N GLN A 7 -6.70 15.36 2.78
CA GLN A 7 -5.85 14.69 1.79
C GLN A 7 -4.93 13.65 2.43
N ARG A 8 -4.38 13.94 3.61
CA ARG A 8 -3.51 13.00 4.33
C ARG A 8 -4.27 11.80 4.88
N ILE A 9 -5.50 12.01 5.37
CA ILE A 9 -6.40 10.93 5.79
C ILE A 9 -6.83 10.08 4.59
N GLN A 10 -7.18 10.71 3.47
CA GLN A 10 -7.60 10.01 2.26
C GLN A 10 -6.45 9.17 1.67
N SER A 11 -5.26 9.75 1.64
CA SER A 11 -4.02 9.05 1.31
C SER A 11 -3.84 7.84 2.24
N PHE A 12 -3.81 8.03 3.56
CA PHE A 12 -3.65 6.94 4.54
C PHE A 12 -4.70 5.82 4.39
N ARG A 13 -5.96 6.16 4.14
CA ARG A 13 -7.03 5.18 3.89
C ARG A 13 -6.80 4.38 2.61
N SER A 14 -6.37 5.05 1.54
CA SER A 14 -5.96 4.39 0.30
C SER A 14 -4.79 3.43 0.53
N HIS A 15 -3.77 3.88 1.27
CA HIS A 15 -2.58 3.08 1.60
C HIS A 15 -2.96 1.80 2.34
N ARG A 16 -3.81 1.93 3.39
CA ARG A 16 -4.24 0.78 4.18
C ARG A 16 -5.06 -0.22 3.37
N ARG A 17 -5.87 0.26 2.42
CA ARG A 17 -6.65 -0.61 1.53
C ARG A 17 -5.72 -1.42 0.61
N THR A 18 -4.76 -0.75 -0.02
CA THR A 18 -3.76 -1.40 -0.88
C THR A 18 -2.93 -2.44 -0.11
N ILE A 19 -2.53 -2.13 1.13
CA ILE A 19 -1.80 -3.10 1.98
C ILE A 19 -2.65 -4.33 2.28
N ILE A 20 -3.94 -4.17 2.61
CA ILE A 20 -4.85 -5.29 2.89
C ILE A 20 -5.03 -6.15 1.63
N GLU A 21 -5.22 -5.51 0.47
CA GLU A 21 -5.40 -6.18 -0.80
C GLU A 21 -4.14 -6.98 -1.20
N LEU A 22 -2.95 -6.36 -1.15
CA LEU A 22 -1.69 -7.04 -1.42
C LEU A 22 -1.40 -8.15 -0.40
N ASN A 23 -1.74 -7.96 0.88
CA ASN A 23 -1.58 -9.02 1.88
C ASN A 23 -2.55 -10.18 1.68
N SER A 24 -3.71 -9.95 1.06
CA SER A 24 -4.66 -11.01 0.72
C SER A 24 -4.26 -11.83 -0.50
N MET A 25 -3.32 -11.33 -1.32
CA MET A 25 -2.76 -12.08 -2.44
C MET A 25 -1.80 -13.16 -1.95
N ASP A 26 -1.72 -14.28 -2.67
CA ASP A 26 -0.77 -15.34 -2.39
C ASP A 26 0.66 -14.94 -2.80
N ASP A 27 1.68 -15.54 -2.18
CA ASP A 27 3.09 -15.19 -2.41
C ASP A 27 3.51 -15.37 -3.88
N ARG A 28 2.90 -16.32 -4.58
CA ARG A 28 3.10 -16.52 -6.02
C ARG A 28 2.54 -15.38 -6.84
N MET A 29 1.34 -14.90 -6.51
CA MET A 29 0.72 -13.78 -7.21
C MET A 29 1.49 -12.48 -6.99
N LEU A 30 2.04 -12.28 -5.79
CA LEU A 30 2.96 -11.19 -5.50
C LEU A 30 4.26 -11.32 -6.32
N SER A 31 4.82 -12.54 -6.38
CA SER A 31 6.01 -12.83 -7.18
C SER A 31 5.79 -12.62 -8.68
N ASP A 32 4.61 -12.92 -9.22
CA ASP A 32 4.27 -12.72 -10.64
C ASP A 32 4.29 -11.25 -11.05
N ILE A 33 3.97 -10.34 -10.13
CA ILE A 33 4.06 -8.89 -10.33
C ILE A 33 5.40 -8.31 -9.83
N GLY A 34 6.36 -9.16 -9.46
CA GLY A 34 7.69 -8.76 -9.00
C GLY A 34 7.71 -8.11 -7.61
N VAL A 35 6.69 -8.35 -6.79
CA VAL A 35 6.57 -7.82 -5.43
C VAL A 35 6.87 -8.91 -4.42
N LEU A 36 7.72 -8.62 -3.44
CA LEU A 36 7.93 -9.49 -2.29
C LEU A 36 7.07 -9.00 -1.13
N ARG A 37 6.51 -9.93 -0.34
CA ARG A 37 5.65 -9.59 0.80
C ARG A 37 6.34 -8.67 1.81
N GLY A 38 7.64 -8.88 2.03
CA GLY A 38 8.46 -8.02 2.90
C GLY A 38 8.67 -6.60 2.39
N ASP A 39 8.48 -6.36 1.09
CA ASP A 39 8.64 -5.04 0.48
C ASP A 39 7.32 -4.26 0.38
N ILE A 40 6.15 -4.88 0.60
CA ILE A 40 4.84 -4.21 0.53
C ILE A 40 4.81 -2.98 1.47
N ASP A 41 5.20 -3.13 2.73
CA ASP A 41 5.19 -2.04 3.70
C ASP A 41 6.16 -0.91 3.30
N ARG A 42 7.32 -1.28 2.75
CA ARG A 42 8.34 -0.34 2.27
C ARG A 42 7.87 0.40 1.02
N MET A 43 7.33 -0.29 0.01
CA MET A 43 6.86 0.30 -1.24
C MET A 43 5.70 1.27 -0.99
N VAL A 44 4.73 0.86 -0.17
CA VAL A 44 3.58 1.72 0.18
C VAL A 44 4.01 2.94 0.99
N ARG A 45 5.00 2.81 1.88
CA ARG A 45 5.50 3.94 2.68
C ARG A 45 6.32 4.95 1.85
N VAL A 46 7.07 4.49 0.86
CA VAL A 46 7.94 5.36 0.04
C VAL A 46 7.20 5.93 -1.18
N GLY A 47 6.09 5.32 -1.62
CA GLY A 47 5.24 5.84 -2.69
C GLY A 47 6.01 6.08 -3.99
N ARG A 48 6.83 5.10 -4.40
CA ARG A 48 7.54 5.12 -5.70
C ARG A 48 6.75 4.35 -6.74
#